data_AF-A0A2S9FXM4-F1
#
_entry.id   AF-A0A2S9FXM4-F1
#
_cell.length_a   1.000
_cell.length_b   1.000
_cell.length_c   1.000
_cell.angle_alpha   90.00
_cell.angle_beta   90.00
_cell.angle_gamma   90.00
#
_symmetry.space_group_name_H-M   'P 1'
#
loop_
_entity.id
_entity.type
_entity.pdbx_description
1 polymer ?
#
loop_
_entity_poly.entity_id
_entity_poly.type
_entity_poly.pdbx_seq_one_letter_code
_entity_poly.pdbx_strand_id
1 'polypeptide(L)'
;MLLTVLVFFNGPVWTMAATISRLRLWLALLFLLLIAAAFLVSRTLSRVRPILRPDAKQPEDAATLIGTPFETMPDRPRRVTLSKP
;
A
#
# COMPACT_ATOMS: atom_id res chain seq x y z
N MET A 1 40.57 -5.98 12.15
CA MET A 1 39.37 -5.25 12.65
C MET A 1 38.08 -6.01 12.42
N LEU A 2 37.80 -6.51 11.21
CA LEU A 2 36.60 -7.33 10.94
C LEU A 2 36.53 -8.59 11.84
N LEU A 3 37.61 -9.37 11.94
CA LEU A 3 37.70 -10.57 12.78
C LEU A 3 37.45 -10.26 14.27
N THR A 4 38.01 -9.14 14.75
CA THR A 4 37.89 -8.65 16.12
C THR A 4 36.43 -8.28 16.43
N VAL A 5 35.79 -7.52 15.54
CA VAL A 5 34.36 -7.20 15.67
C VAL A 5 33.54 -8.49 15.63
N LEU A 6 33.85 -9.42 14.72
CA LEU A 6 33.14 -10.68 14.61
C LEU A 6 33.21 -11.48 15.91
N VAL A 7 34.40 -11.70 16.48
CA VAL A 7 34.60 -12.51 17.71
C VAL A 7 34.02 -11.84 18.95
N PHE A 8 34.34 -10.55 19.18
CA PHE A 8 33.97 -9.89 20.43
C PHE A 8 32.52 -9.42 20.45
N PHE A 9 31.91 -9.13 19.30
CA PHE A 9 30.49 -8.74 19.27
C PHE A 9 29.56 -9.94 19.07
N ASN A 10 29.94 -10.99 18.31
CA ASN A 10 29.01 -12.10 18.10
C ASN A 10 28.64 -12.81 19.39
N GLY A 11 29.61 -13.19 20.22
CA GLY A 11 29.34 -13.98 21.43
C GLY A 11 28.28 -13.34 22.34
N PRO A 12 28.48 -12.09 22.79
CA PRO A 12 27.49 -11.36 23.58
C PRO A 12 26.14 -11.18 22.86
N VAL A 13 26.16 -10.90 21.55
CA VAL A 13 24.94 -10.75 20.73
C VAL A 13 24.12 -12.05 20.68
N TRP A 14 24.77 -13.20 20.44
CA TRP A 14 24.10 -14.50 20.44
C TRP A 14 23.56 -14.86 21.82
N THR A 15 24.27 -14.49 22.89
CA THR A 15 23.83 -14.74 24.26
C THR A 15 22.60 -13.88 24.59
N MET A 16 22.61 -12.60 24.23
CA MET A 16 21.43 -11.74 24.36
C MET A 16 20.25 -12.27 23.53
N ALA A 17 20.48 -12.70 22.28
CA ALA A 17 19.46 -13.29 21.44
C ALA A 17 18.87 -14.59 22.03
N ALA A 18 19.71 -15.44 22.63
CA ALA A 18 19.28 -16.67 23.31
C ALA A 18 18.46 -16.40 24.57
N THR A 19 18.69 -15.27 25.25
CA THR A 19 17.89 -14.86 26.42
C THR A 19 16.58 -14.16 26.07
N ILE A 20 16.35 -13.82 24.79
CA ILE A 20 15.06 -13.29 24.36
C ILE A 20 14.01 -14.40 24.50
N SER A 21 13.04 -14.18 25.38
CA SER A 21 11.89 -15.07 25.52
C SER A 21 11.19 -15.25 24.16
N ARG A 22 10.78 -16.50 23.87
CA ARG A 22 10.04 -16.86 22.65
C ARG A 22 8.85 -15.94 22.40
N LEU A 23 8.19 -15.47 23.46
CA LEU A 23 7.08 -14.53 23.38
C LEU A 23 7.51 -13.18 22.78
N ARG A 24 8.61 -12.59 23.26
CA ARG A 24 9.12 -11.30 22.75
C ARG A 24 9.52 -11.39 21.28
N LEU A 25 10.12 -12.51 20.88
CA LEU A 25 10.50 -12.75 19.49
C LEU A 25 9.25 -12.86 18.59
N TRP A 26 8.22 -13.58 19.05
CA TRP A 26 6.93 -13.65 18.34
C TRP A 26 6.23 -12.30 18.24
N LEU A 27 6.23 -11.48 19.31
CA LEU A 27 5.71 -10.11 19.25
C LEU A 27 6.46 -9.26 18.22
N ALA A 28 7.79 -9.35 18.18
CA ALA A 28 8.60 -8.61 17.22
C ALA A 28 8.31 -9.04 15.77
N LEU A 29 8.18 -10.34 15.52
CA LEU A 29 7.79 -10.87 14.21
C LEU A 29 6.39 -10.44 13.81
N LEU A 30 5.42 -10.52 14.72
CA LEU A 30 4.04 -10.12 14.46
C LEU A 30 3.95 -8.61 14.20
N PHE A 31 4.70 -7.80 14.94
CA PHE A 31 4.82 -6.37 14.70
C PHE A 31 5.39 -6.07 13.30
N LEU A 32 6.47 -6.75 12.92
CA LEU A 32 7.06 -6.62 11.58
C LEU A 32 6.06 -7.03 10.49
N LEU A 33 5.34 -8.13 10.70
CA LEU A 33 4.30 -8.62 9.80
C LEU A 33 3.15 -7.62 9.65
N LEU A 34 2.70 -7.00 10.75
CA LEU A 34 1.65 -5.97 10.74
C LEU A 34 2.07 -4.76 9.91
N ILE A 35 3.31 -4.29 10.08
CA ILE A 35 3.84 -3.18 9.28
C ILE A 35 3.87 -3.56 7.80
N ALA A 36 4.39 -4.74 7.47
CA ALA A 36 4.43 -5.23 6.10
C ALA A 36 3.03 -5.34 5.48
N ALA A 37 2.07 -5.89 6.22
CA ALA A 37 0.67 -5.99 5.81
C ALA A 37 0.04 -4.61 5.63
N ALA A 38 0.28 -3.66 6.53
CA ALA A 38 -0.21 -2.29 6.40
C ALA A 38 0.32 -1.61 5.13
N PHE A 39 1.61 -1.76 4.83
CA PHE A 39 2.18 -1.26 3.58
C PHE A 39 1.60 -1.97 2.36
N LEU A 40 1.44 -3.29 2.41
CA LEU A 40 0.88 -4.07 1.31
C LEU A 40 -0.56 -3.65 1.03
N VAL A 41 -1.40 -3.55 2.07
CA VAL A 41 -2.80 -3.12 1.97
C VAL A 41 -2.87 -1.66 1.52
N SER A 42 -2.05 -0.76 2.06
CA SER A 42 -2.00 0.65 1.63
C SER A 42 -1.61 0.80 0.16
N ARG A 43 -0.58 0.07 -0.30
CA ARG A 43 -0.20 0.06 -1.72
C ARG A 43 -1.27 -0.56 -2.61
N THR A 44 -1.87 -1.67 -2.15
CA THR A 44 -2.95 -2.34 -2.87
C THR A 44 -4.14 -1.41 -2.98
N LEU A 45 -4.62 -0.84 -1.87
CA LEU A 45 -5.69 0.16 -1.83
C LEU A 45 -5.36 1.37 -2.71
N SER A 46 -4.14 1.89 -2.68
CA SER A 46 -3.74 3.01 -3.54
C SER A 46 -3.76 2.65 -5.02
N ARG A 47 -3.52 1.38 -5.36
CA ARG A 47 -3.56 0.87 -6.74
C ARG A 47 -4.97 0.49 -7.20
N VAL A 48 -5.82 -0.04 -6.32
CA VAL A 48 -7.22 -0.33 -6.66
C VAL A 48 -8.15 0.87 -6.49
N ARG A 49 -7.82 1.89 -5.69
CA ARG A 49 -8.60 3.13 -5.58
C ARG A 49 -8.81 3.85 -6.91
N PRO A 50 -7.83 3.99 -7.83
CA PRO A 50 -8.07 4.54 -9.15
C PRO A 50 -8.89 3.61 -10.06
N ILE A 51 -8.89 2.30 -9.80
CA ILE A 51 -9.71 1.32 -10.54
C ILE A 51 -11.17 1.34 -10.03
N LEU A 52 -11.36 1.51 -8.71
CA LEU A 52 -12.67 1.61 -8.07
C LEU A 52 -13.24 3.03 -8.11
N ARG A 53 -12.44 4.07 -8.34
CA ARG A 53 -12.93 5.41 -8.66
C ARG A 53 -13.50 5.34 -10.08
N PRO A 54 -14.82 5.17 -10.22
CA PRO A 54 -15.43 5.15 -11.53
C PRO A 54 -15.46 6.61 -11.95
N ASP A 55 -14.67 6.98 -12.95
CA ASP A 55 -15.15 7.98 -13.91
C ASP A 55 -15.62 9.30 -13.24
N ALA A 56 -14.90 9.77 -12.22
CA ALA A 56 -15.17 11.08 -11.65
C ALA A 56 -14.57 12.06 -12.65
N LYS A 57 -15.32 12.33 -13.74
CA LYS A 57 -15.11 13.43 -14.67
C LYS A 57 -14.71 14.63 -13.81
N GLN A 58 -13.43 14.94 -13.80
CA GLN A 58 -12.97 16.06 -13.01
C GLN A 58 -13.35 17.32 -13.81
N PRO A 59 -13.72 18.43 -13.16
CA PRO A 59 -14.15 19.64 -13.87
C PRO A 59 -13.09 20.13 -14.88
N GLU A 60 -11.81 19.83 -14.65
CA GLU A 60 -10.70 20.06 -15.59
C GLU A 60 -10.77 19.25 -16.90
N ASP A 61 -11.43 18.09 -16.91
CA ASP A 61 -11.60 17.27 -18.13
C ASP A 61 -12.56 17.95 -19.11
N ALA A 62 -13.55 18.69 -18.61
CA ALA A 62 -14.47 19.47 -19.44
C ALA A 62 -13.79 20.69 -20.07
N ALA A 63 -12.82 21.30 -19.36
CA ALA A 63 -12.03 22.40 -19.90
C ALA A 63 -11.12 21.97 -21.06
N THR A 64 -10.70 20.69 -21.08
CA THR A 64 -9.87 20.10 -22.14
C THR A 64 -10.64 19.88 -23.46
N LEU A 65 -11.98 19.87 -23.40
CA LEU A 65 -12.84 19.65 -24.55
C LEU A 65 -13.24 20.95 -25.28
N ILE A 66 -12.90 22.11 -24.71
CA ILE A 66 -13.18 23.43 -25.32
C ILE A 66 -12.41 23.55 -26.64
N GLY A 67 -13.12 23.86 -27.73
CA GLY A 67 -12.55 23.95 -29.07
C GLY A 67 -12.39 22.60 -29.78
N THR A 68 -12.80 21.49 -29.16
CA THR A 68 -12.93 20.20 -29.83
C THR A 68 -14.36 20.00 -30.35
N PRO A 69 -14.58 19.17 -31.39
CA PRO A 69 -15.93 18.83 -31.85
C PRO A 69 -16.82 18.16 -30.79
N PHE A 70 -16.24 17.74 -29.67
CA PHE A 70 -16.91 17.07 -28.56
C PHE A 70 -17.32 18.02 -27.43
N GLU A 71 -17.11 19.33 -27.56
CA GLU A 71 -17.46 20.34 -26.56
C GLU A 71 -18.96 20.32 -26.19
N THR A 72 -19.82 20.06 -27.17
CA THR A 72 -21.28 20.00 -27.00
C THR A 72 -21.82 18.58 -26.74
N MET A 73 -20.94 17.60 -26.55
CA MET A 73 -21.36 16.21 -26.33
C MET A 73 -22.05 16.08 -24.96
N PRO A 74 -23.29 15.56 -24.89
CA PRO A 74 -24.00 15.39 -23.63
C PRO A 74 -23.29 14.36 -22.75
N ASP A 75 -23.31 14.61 -21.44
CA ASP A 75 -22.61 13.77 -20.48
C ASP A 75 -23.15 12.35 -20.42
N ARG A 76 -22.24 11.40 -20.18
CA ARG A 76 -22.62 9.98 -20.05
C ARG A 76 -23.62 9.84 -18.89
N PRO A 77 -24.76 9.17 -19.09
CA PRO A 77 -25.73 8.96 -18.02
C PRO A 77 -25.05 8.26 -16.84
N ARG A 78 -25.38 8.75 -15.63
CA ARG A 78 -24.81 8.31 -14.36
C ARG A 78 -24.82 6.78 -14.29
N ARG A 79 -23.66 6.18 -14.05
CA ARG A 79 -23.50 4.72 -14.00
C ARG A 79 -24.34 4.16 -12.85
N VAL A 80 -25.44 3.47 -13.18
CA VAL A 80 -26.28 2.75 -12.22
C VAL A 80 -25.73 1.35 -11.99
N THR A 81 -25.89 0.83 -10.78
CA THR A 81 -25.48 -0.54 -10.44
C THR A 81 -26.25 -1.53 -11.31
N LEU A 82 -25.55 -2.49 -11.92
CA LEU A 82 -26.20 -3.55 -12.69
C LEU A 82 -27.16 -4.33 -11.77
N SER A 83 -28.45 -4.32 -12.11
CA SER A 83 -29.46 -5.16 -11.49
C SER A 83 -29.06 -6.62 -11.69
N LYS A 84 -28.89 -7.37 -10.61
CA LYS A 84 -28.62 -8.82 -10.67
C LYS A 84 -29.85 -9.54 -11.26
N PRO A 85 -29.65 -10.60 -12.07
CA PRO A 85 -30.72 -11.53 -12.42
C PRO A 85 -31.17 -12.34 -11.20
#